data_AF-A0A960N1G7-F1
#
_entry.id   AF-A0A960N1G7-F1
#
_cell.length_a   1.000
_cell.length_b   1.000
_cell.length_c   1.000
_cell.angle_alpha   90.00
_cell.angle_beta   90.00
_cell.angle_gamma   90.00
#
_symmetry.space_group_name_H-M   'P 1'
#
loop_
_entity.id
_entity.type
_entity.pdbx_description
1 polymer ?
#
loop_
_entity_poly.entity_id
_entity_poly.type
_entity_poly.pdbx_seq_one_letter_code
_entity_poly.pdbx_strand_id
1 'polypeptide(L)'
;DQWKEIEEKARSNKPPVCAFREPDLIERTVRDFLTEEIDEVLCDNAEAAERMRNLAGIISRRSRNRITHFQSPQPIFEKLGIQRQIDDAFYRQVWLPSGGYLVIDETEALIAIDVNTGRAKNQDKMILQTNCEAAVEVARQLRLRNIGGIIVVDFIDMKNRRDQQQVYKTMKDRLKRDRAKTQVLPISQLGLMEMTRQRLSESLSVTVNEPCHYCQGRGVVKSATSMSVELQRRISAIFASHRDRLHELIVIVHPDVLERLRTKDSDLLVELERRNNARLTFRSDPTFHREQLVFLDPKSGQEVTA
;
A
#
# COMPACT_ATOMS: atom_id res chain seq x y z
N ASP A 1 -17.42 -31.22 19.99
CA ASP A 1 -17.79 -32.14 18.89
C ASP A 1 -16.79 -32.13 17.74
N GLN A 2 -16.51 -30.97 17.12
CA GLN A 2 -15.52 -30.85 16.03
C GLN A 2 -14.13 -31.45 16.36
N TRP A 3 -13.62 -31.28 17.59
CA TRP A 3 -12.34 -31.88 18.00
C TRP A 3 -12.34 -33.42 17.90
N LYS A 4 -13.45 -34.06 18.30
CA LYS A 4 -13.57 -35.52 18.25
C LYS A 4 -13.63 -36.03 16.80
N GLU A 5 -14.33 -35.33 15.91
CA GLU A 5 -14.35 -35.66 14.47
C GLU A 5 -12.94 -35.57 13.84
N ILE A 6 -12.17 -34.56 14.22
CA ILE A 6 -10.78 -34.40 13.74
C ILE A 6 -9.93 -35.58 14.22
N GLU A 7 -10.00 -35.93 15.50
CA GLU A 7 -9.26 -37.07 16.06
C GLU A 7 -9.66 -38.40 15.40
N GLU A 8 -10.95 -38.64 15.20
CA GLU A 8 -11.47 -39.86 14.59
C GLU A 8 -11.05 -39.98 13.12
N LYS A 9 -11.14 -38.87 12.36
CA LYS A 9 -10.71 -38.82 10.96
C LYS A 9 -9.20 -39.02 10.82
N ALA A 10 -8.40 -38.50 11.75
CA ALA A 10 -6.96 -38.72 11.79
C ALA A 10 -6.60 -40.17 12.13
N ARG A 11 -7.32 -40.81 13.07
CA ARG A 11 -7.08 -42.22 13.45
C ARG A 11 -7.53 -43.22 12.38
N SER A 12 -8.61 -42.92 11.67
CA SER A 12 -9.25 -43.86 10.75
C SER A 12 -8.63 -43.88 9.34
N ASN A 13 -7.75 -42.92 9.00
CA ASN A 13 -7.17 -42.79 7.67
C ASN A 13 -5.65 -42.92 7.68
N LYS A 14 -5.07 -43.51 6.63
CA LYS A 14 -3.61 -43.59 6.47
C LYS A 14 -3.02 -42.22 6.07
N PRO A 15 -1.87 -41.80 6.63
CA PRO A 15 -1.21 -40.56 6.23
C PRO A 15 -0.72 -40.58 4.76
N PRO A 16 -0.68 -39.43 4.06
CA PRO A 16 -1.11 -38.10 4.51
C PRO A 16 -2.63 -37.89 4.37
N VAL A 17 -3.27 -37.32 5.41
CA VAL A 17 -4.70 -37.00 5.41
C VAL A 17 -4.96 -35.57 5.92
N CYS A 18 -5.85 -34.84 5.25
CA CYS A 18 -6.36 -33.55 5.74
C CYS A 18 -7.43 -33.80 6.80
N ALA A 19 -7.00 -33.87 8.07
CA ALA A 19 -7.89 -34.09 9.21
C ALA A 19 -8.83 -32.91 9.44
N PHE A 20 -8.34 -31.68 9.23
CA PHE A 20 -9.11 -30.45 9.30
C PHE A 20 -8.73 -29.51 8.16
N ARG A 21 -9.71 -28.83 7.60
CA ARG A 21 -9.53 -27.76 6.61
C ARG A 21 -10.14 -26.51 7.19
N GLU A 22 -9.40 -25.41 7.15
CA GLU A 22 -9.96 -24.13 7.57
C GLU A 22 -11.16 -23.75 6.69
N PRO A 23 -12.19 -23.13 7.27
CA PRO A 23 -13.37 -22.70 6.54
C PRO A 23 -12.97 -21.78 5.37
N ASP A 24 -13.50 -22.08 4.19
CA ASP A 24 -13.27 -21.23 3.02
C ASP A 24 -14.07 -19.93 3.09
N LEU A 25 -13.97 -19.08 2.07
CA LEU A 25 -14.65 -17.78 2.03
C LEU A 25 -16.17 -17.93 2.23
N ILE A 26 -16.79 -18.95 1.66
CA ILE A 26 -18.23 -19.19 1.75
C ILE A 26 -18.62 -19.49 3.20
N GLU A 27 -17.94 -20.44 3.82
CA GLU A 27 -18.21 -20.83 5.21
C GLU A 27 -17.91 -19.69 6.20
N ARG A 28 -16.82 -18.95 5.99
CA ARG A 28 -16.49 -17.75 6.78
C ARG A 28 -17.56 -16.66 6.62
N THR A 29 -18.06 -16.47 5.41
CA THR A 29 -19.10 -15.46 5.13
C THR A 29 -20.38 -15.80 5.89
N VAL A 30 -20.81 -17.05 5.80
CA VAL A 30 -22.00 -17.54 6.52
C VAL A 30 -21.82 -17.42 8.03
N ARG A 31 -20.67 -17.88 8.57
CA ARG A 31 -20.40 -17.87 10.01
C ARG A 31 -20.27 -16.45 10.58
N ASP A 32 -19.56 -15.57 9.87
CA ASP A 32 -19.17 -14.28 10.44
C ASP A 32 -20.18 -13.18 10.13
N PHE A 33 -20.89 -13.22 8.99
CA PHE A 33 -21.73 -12.11 8.53
C PHE A 33 -23.23 -12.34 8.64
N LEU A 34 -23.78 -13.56 8.70
CA LEU A 34 -25.22 -13.76 8.86
C LEU A 34 -25.70 -13.46 10.28
N THR A 35 -25.71 -12.19 10.66
CA THR A 35 -26.24 -11.68 11.92
C THR A 35 -27.71 -11.27 11.77
N GLU A 36 -28.40 -11.02 12.89
CA GLU A 36 -29.81 -10.59 12.86
C GLU A 36 -30.00 -9.25 12.14
N GLU A 37 -28.98 -8.40 12.11
CA GLU A 37 -28.98 -7.07 11.46
C GLU A 37 -28.90 -7.14 9.93
N ILE A 38 -28.56 -8.30 9.35
CA ILE A 38 -28.51 -8.47 7.89
C ILE A 38 -29.87 -8.90 7.36
N ASP A 39 -30.43 -8.10 6.46
CA ASP A 39 -31.70 -8.39 5.80
C ASP A 39 -31.56 -9.44 4.69
N GLU A 40 -30.54 -9.30 3.84
CA GLU A 40 -30.32 -10.14 2.66
C GLU A 40 -28.82 -10.33 2.36
N VAL A 41 -28.46 -11.52 1.87
CA VAL A 41 -27.15 -11.89 1.33
C VAL A 41 -27.32 -12.25 -0.14
N LEU A 42 -26.78 -11.42 -1.02
CA LEU A 42 -26.83 -11.61 -2.47
C LEU A 42 -25.56 -12.33 -2.96
N CYS A 43 -25.74 -13.38 -3.76
CA CYS A 43 -24.64 -14.10 -4.40
C CYS A 43 -24.94 -14.29 -5.89
N ASP A 44 -24.03 -13.88 -6.77
CA ASP A 44 -24.17 -13.93 -8.23
C ASP A 44 -23.72 -15.28 -8.84
N ASN A 45 -23.27 -16.22 -8.02
CA ASN A 45 -22.95 -17.59 -8.41
C ASN A 45 -23.96 -18.58 -7.82
N ALA A 46 -24.66 -19.33 -8.67
CA ALA A 46 -25.72 -20.24 -8.28
C ALA A 46 -25.25 -21.36 -7.32
N GLU A 47 -24.10 -21.98 -7.62
CA GLU A 47 -23.55 -23.07 -6.81
C GLU A 47 -23.12 -22.58 -5.43
N ALA A 48 -22.45 -21.42 -5.37
CA ALA A 48 -22.07 -20.78 -4.12
C ALA A 48 -23.28 -20.39 -3.27
N ALA A 49 -24.34 -19.83 -3.89
CA ALA A 49 -25.57 -19.49 -3.20
C ALA A 49 -26.29 -20.72 -2.60
N GLU A 50 -26.32 -21.83 -3.33
CA GLU A 50 -26.86 -23.10 -2.82
C GLU A 50 -26.03 -23.64 -1.65
N ARG A 51 -24.70 -23.61 -1.78
CA ARG A 51 -23.78 -24.03 -0.72
C ARG A 51 -23.96 -23.18 0.54
N MET A 52 -24.07 -21.85 0.40
CA MET A 52 -24.38 -20.94 1.50
C MET A 52 -25.71 -21.30 2.16
N ARG A 53 -26.77 -21.58 1.38
CA ARG A 53 -28.11 -21.95 1.89
C ARG A 53 -28.10 -23.26 2.67
N ASN A 54 -27.29 -24.23 2.25
CA ASN A 54 -27.16 -25.50 2.97
C ASN A 54 -26.42 -25.31 4.29
N LEU A 55 -25.32 -24.57 4.30
CA LEU A 55 -24.57 -24.25 5.53
C LEU A 55 -25.41 -23.43 6.52
N ALA A 56 -26.07 -22.38 6.05
CA ALA A 56 -26.94 -21.55 6.90
C ALA A 56 -28.18 -22.31 7.40
N GLY A 57 -28.66 -23.30 6.63
CA GLY A 57 -29.78 -24.15 7.00
C GLY A 57 -29.53 -25.04 8.22
N ILE A 58 -28.27 -25.42 8.46
CA ILE A 58 -27.86 -26.15 9.67
C ILE A 58 -28.04 -25.26 10.92
N ILE A 59 -27.84 -23.95 10.77
CA ILE A 59 -27.95 -22.97 11.86
C ILE A 59 -29.41 -22.59 12.09
N SER A 60 -30.10 -22.09 11.06
CA SER A 60 -31.53 -21.77 11.14
C SER A 60 -32.20 -21.61 9.77
N ARG A 61 -33.51 -21.90 9.72
CA ARG A 61 -34.33 -21.64 8.52
C ARG A 61 -34.38 -20.15 8.15
N ARG A 62 -34.36 -19.26 9.15
CA ARG A 62 -34.36 -17.80 8.93
C ARG A 62 -33.08 -17.35 8.21
N SER A 63 -31.92 -17.83 8.63
CA SER A 63 -30.63 -17.53 7.99
C SER A 63 -30.57 -18.04 6.56
N ARG A 64 -31.09 -19.25 6.31
CA ARG A 64 -31.20 -19.81 4.95
C ARG A 64 -32.04 -18.94 4.01
N ASN A 65 -33.17 -18.42 4.50
CA ASN A 65 -34.10 -17.62 3.69
C ASN A 65 -33.58 -16.22 3.34
N ARG A 66 -32.50 -15.75 3.98
CA ARG A 66 -31.87 -14.46 3.68
C ARG A 66 -30.89 -14.53 2.51
N ILE A 67 -30.55 -15.73 2.03
CA ILE A 67 -29.57 -15.90 0.95
C ILE A 67 -30.31 -16.01 -0.37
N THR A 68 -30.06 -15.04 -1.26
CA THR A 68 -30.70 -14.95 -2.56
C THR A 68 -29.66 -15.05 -3.67
N HIS A 69 -29.95 -15.88 -4.68
CA HIS A 69 -29.15 -15.92 -5.90
C HIS A 69 -29.51 -14.72 -6.77
N PHE A 70 -28.51 -13.90 -7.07
CA PHE A 70 -28.66 -12.69 -7.85
C PHE A 70 -28.55 -13.02 -9.35
N GLN A 71 -29.69 -12.99 -10.04
CA GLN A 71 -29.77 -13.26 -11.48
C GLN A 71 -29.83 -11.95 -12.25
N SER A 72 -28.68 -11.51 -12.77
CA SER A 72 -28.55 -10.29 -13.54
C SER A 72 -27.41 -10.43 -14.55
N PRO A 73 -27.54 -9.92 -15.79
CA PRO A 73 -26.43 -9.89 -16.73
C PRO A 73 -25.35 -8.88 -16.32
N GLN A 74 -25.73 -7.83 -15.57
CA GLN A 74 -24.79 -6.86 -15.03
C GLN A 74 -24.12 -7.39 -13.75
N PRO A 75 -22.79 -7.21 -13.57
CA PRO A 75 -22.09 -7.58 -12.33
C PRO A 75 -22.75 -7.01 -11.07
N ILE A 76 -22.77 -7.81 -10.01
CA ILE A 76 -23.49 -7.48 -8.77
C ILE A 76 -23.05 -6.16 -8.14
N PHE A 77 -21.74 -5.89 -8.05
CA PHE A 77 -21.22 -4.67 -7.43
C PHE A 77 -21.48 -3.41 -8.25
N GLU A 78 -21.52 -3.51 -9.58
CA GLU A 78 -21.90 -2.39 -10.43
C GLU A 78 -23.38 -2.05 -10.26
N LYS A 79 -24.26 -3.07 -10.28
CA LYS A 79 -25.70 -2.85 -10.13
C LYS A 79 -26.04 -2.22 -8.76
N LEU A 80 -25.29 -2.56 -7.72
CA LEU A 80 -25.44 -1.99 -6.38
C LEU A 80 -24.70 -0.65 -6.17
N GLY A 81 -23.95 -0.17 -7.16
CA GLY A 81 -23.16 1.07 -7.05
C GLY A 81 -22.00 0.98 -6.04
N ILE A 82 -21.53 -0.23 -5.74
CA ILE A 82 -20.47 -0.51 -4.76
C ILE A 82 -19.09 -0.53 -5.43
N GLN A 83 -19.01 -0.87 -6.73
CA GLN A 83 -17.75 -1.04 -7.46
C GLN A 83 -16.80 0.16 -7.27
N ARG A 84 -17.32 1.38 -7.44
CA ARG A 84 -16.54 2.60 -7.24
C ARG A 84 -15.94 2.71 -5.84
N GLN A 85 -16.66 2.30 -4.81
CA GLN A 85 -16.17 2.33 -3.43
C GLN A 85 -15.09 1.27 -3.17
N ILE A 86 -15.13 0.16 -3.90
CA ILE A 86 -14.07 -0.87 -3.89
C ILE A 86 -12.82 -0.31 -4.55
N ASP A 87 -12.97 0.30 -5.72
CA ASP A 87 -11.86 0.92 -6.45
C ASP A 87 -11.21 2.04 -5.60
N ASP A 88 -12.02 2.84 -4.91
CA ASP A 88 -11.57 3.88 -3.99
C ASP A 88 -10.75 3.35 -2.80
N ALA A 89 -10.92 2.07 -2.43
CA ALA A 89 -10.12 1.44 -1.38
C ALA A 89 -8.67 1.17 -1.82
N PHE A 90 -8.36 1.21 -3.13
CA PHE A 90 -7.00 1.03 -3.64
C PHE A 90 -6.25 2.36 -3.80
N TYR A 91 -6.95 3.49 -3.85
CA TYR A 91 -6.28 4.78 -4.02
C TYR A 91 -5.58 5.24 -2.74
N ARG A 92 -4.43 5.92 -2.90
CA ARG A 92 -3.74 6.60 -1.80
C ARG A 92 -4.58 7.72 -1.18
N GLN A 93 -5.43 8.37 -1.97
CA GLN A 93 -6.28 9.47 -1.55
C GLN A 93 -7.74 9.08 -1.48
N VAL A 94 -8.44 9.50 -0.42
CA VAL A 94 -9.87 9.22 -0.20
C VAL A 94 -10.62 10.52 0.06
N TRP A 95 -11.59 10.86 -0.78
CA TRP A 95 -12.35 12.10 -0.66
C TRP A 95 -13.39 12.05 0.45
N LEU A 96 -13.53 13.16 1.17
CA LEU A 96 -14.53 13.37 2.22
C LEU A 96 -15.74 14.15 1.65
N PRO A 97 -16.95 13.97 2.21
CA PRO A 97 -18.16 14.68 1.77
C PRO A 97 -18.02 16.21 1.76
N SER A 98 -17.27 16.77 2.71
CA SER A 98 -16.99 18.22 2.80
C SER A 98 -16.01 18.75 1.74
N GLY A 99 -15.44 17.89 0.88
CA GLY A 99 -14.46 18.27 -0.14
C GLY A 99 -13.01 18.24 0.34
N GLY A 100 -12.77 17.87 1.61
CA GLY A 100 -11.46 17.44 2.08
C GLY A 100 -11.08 16.05 1.58
N TYR A 101 -9.90 15.56 1.93
CA TYR A 101 -9.47 14.21 1.60
C TYR A 101 -8.47 13.67 2.61
N LEU A 102 -8.43 12.34 2.72
CA LEU A 102 -7.42 11.59 3.46
C LEU A 102 -6.28 11.21 2.53
N VAL A 103 -5.07 11.15 3.07
CA VAL A 103 -3.91 10.52 2.44
C VAL A 103 -3.47 9.37 3.35
N ILE A 104 -3.41 8.15 2.82
CA ILE A 104 -3.05 6.95 3.59
C ILE A 104 -1.71 6.43 3.09
N ASP A 105 -0.70 6.42 3.96
CA ASP A 105 0.65 5.92 3.69
C ASP A 105 0.97 4.73 4.60
N GLU A 106 1.09 3.54 4.01
CA GLU A 106 1.58 2.34 4.69
C GLU A 106 3.11 2.32 4.63
N THR A 107 3.77 2.43 5.78
CA THR A 107 5.23 2.29 5.91
C THR A 107 5.59 0.94 6.54
N GLU A 108 6.89 0.66 6.68
CA GLU A 108 7.37 -0.58 7.30
C GLU A 108 6.89 -0.73 8.76
N ALA A 109 6.98 0.33 9.56
CA ALA A 109 6.72 0.26 11.00
C ALA A 109 5.29 0.67 11.40
N LEU A 110 4.70 1.63 10.68
CA LEU A 110 3.41 2.21 11.00
C LEU A 110 2.65 2.68 9.77
N ILE A 111 1.36 2.95 9.95
CA ILE A 111 0.50 3.55 8.94
C ILE A 111 0.24 5.00 9.33
N ALA A 112 0.57 5.93 8.44
CA ALA A 112 0.31 7.35 8.60
C ALA A 112 -0.92 7.75 7.78
N ILE A 113 -1.84 8.49 8.40
CA ILE A 113 -3.03 9.02 7.74
C ILE A 113 -3.09 10.52 7.95
N ASP A 114 -3.07 11.28 6.88
CA ASP A 114 -3.12 12.75 6.90
C ASP A 114 -4.48 13.27 6.41
N VAL A 115 -5.02 14.29 7.08
CA VAL A 115 -6.34 14.88 6.80
C VAL A 115 -6.20 16.27 6.19
N ASN A 116 -6.63 16.43 4.95
CA ASN A 116 -6.55 17.69 4.21
C ASN A 116 -7.93 18.32 4.01
N THR A 117 -8.02 19.65 4.11
CA THR A 117 -9.26 20.42 3.89
C THR A 117 -9.60 20.65 2.41
N GLY A 118 -8.66 20.42 1.49
CA GLY A 118 -8.84 20.68 0.06
C GLY A 118 -9.14 22.17 -0.24
N ARG A 119 -9.73 22.44 -1.42
CA ARG A 119 -10.08 23.81 -1.87
C ARG A 119 -11.46 24.27 -1.38
N ALA A 120 -11.87 23.94 -0.15
CA ALA A 120 -13.16 24.36 0.38
C ALA A 120 -13.13 25.85 0.81
N LYS A 121 -14.18 26.61 0.47
CA LYS A 121 -14.25 28.08 0.60
C LYS A 121 -14.44 28.62 2.04
N ASN A 122 -14.57 27.77 3.06
CA ASN A 122 -14.82 28.17 4.46
C ASN A 122 -14.02 27.31 5.46
N GLN A 123 -12.68 27.41 5.40
CA GLN A 123 -11.78 26.47 6.08
C GLN A 123 -11.89 26.49 7.62
N ASP A 124 -11.97 27.67 8.26
CA ASP A 124 -11.91 27.77 9.73
C ASP A 124 -13.15 27.25 10.46
N LYS A 125 -14.34 27.42 9.87
CA LYS A 125 -15.62 26.98 10.49
C LYS A 125 -15.92 25.50 10.27
N MET A 126 -15.16 24.82 9.42
CA MET A 126 -15.45 23.45 8.97
C MET A 126 -14.44 22.41 9.50
N ILE A 127 -13.38 22.82 10.21
CA ILE A 127 -12.32 21.93 10.72
C ILE A 127 -12.90 20.76 11.52
N LEU A 128 -13.72 21.04 12.54
CA LEU A 128 -14.32 20.00 13.36
C LEU A 128 -15.18 19.04 12.54
N GLN A 129 -15.96 19.57 11.58
CA GLN A 129 -16.78 18.75 10.70
C GLN A 129 -15.90 17.83 9.84
N THR A 130 -14.89 18.38 9.16
CA THR A 130 -13.96 17.62 8.32
C THR A 130 -13.21 16.57 9.12
N ASN A 131 -12.73 16.88 10.33
CA ASN A 131 -12.08 15.89 11.20
C ASN A 131 -13.05 14.80 11.69
N CYS A 132 -14.31 15.13 11.95
CA CYS A 132 -15.31 14.10 12.29
C CYS A 132 -15.63 13.20 11.09
N GLU A 133 -15.77 13.77 9.88
CA GLU A 133 -15.91 13.00 8.64
C GLU A 133 -14.69 12.11 8.39
N ALA A 134 -13.49 12.64 8.58
CA ALA A 134 -12.24 11.91 8.51
C ALA A 134 -12.20 10.74 9.50
N ALA A 135 -12.60 10.94 10.77
CA ALA A 135 -12.64 9.87 11.75
C ALA A 135 -13.60 8.73 11.36
N VAL A 136 -14.75 9.06 10.75
CA VAL A 136 -15.68 8.05 10.21
C VAL A 136 -15.04 7.29 9.05
N GLU A 137 -14.39 8.00 8.14
CA GLU A 137 -13.82 7.43 6.93
C GLU A 137 -12.56 6.61 7.23
N VAL A 138 -11.70 7.05 8.14
CA VAL A 138 -10.55 6.27 8.63
C VAL A 138 -11.02 4.93 9.18
N ALA A 139 -11.98 4.92 10.11
CA ALA A 139 -12.50 3.68 10.66
C ALA A 139 -13.09 2.76 9.59
N ARG A 140 -13.68 3.32 8.52
CA ARG A 140 -14.17 2.55 7.36
C ARG A 140 -13.02 1.96 6.54
N GLN A 141 -12.02 2.76 6.19
CA GLN A 141 -10.86 2.36 5.39
C GLN A 141 -10.00 1.31 6.08
N LEU A 142 -9.83 1.39 7.41
CA LEU A 142 -9.11 0.37 8.17
C LEU A 142 -9.72 -1.03 7.99
N ARG A 143 -11.04 -1.12 7.90
CA ARG A 143 -11.74 -2.39 7.64
C ARG A 143 -11.65 -2.81 6.17
N LEU A 144 -11.91 -1.88 5.24
CA LEU A 144 -11.91 -2.19 3.80
C LEU A 144 -10.53 -2.63 3.29
N ARG A 145 -9.47 -1.96 3.76
CA ARG A 145 -8.08 -2.27 3.38
C ARG A 145 -7.43 -3.31 4.28
N ASN A 146 -8.14 -3.78 5.30
CA ASN A 146 -7.62 -4.66 6.35
C ASN A 146 -6.29 -4.15 6.95
N ILE A 147 -6.19 -2.84 7.22
CA ILE A 147 -4.99 -2.23 7.81
C ILE A 147 -4.87 -2.65 9.27
N GLY A 148 -3.68 -3.06 9.70
CA GLY A 148 -3.41 -3.39 11.09
C GLY A 148 -1.98 -3.07 11.51
N GLY A 149 -1.73 -3.08 12.82
CA GLY A 149 -0.50 -2.58 13.43
C GLY A 149 -0.70 -1.22 14.09
N ILE A 150 0.38 -0.44 14.14
CA ILE A 150 0.38 0.94 14.67
C ILE A 150 -0.13 1.87 13.57
N ILE A 151 -1.11 2.69 13.91
CA ILE A 151 -1.73 3.67 13.01
C ILE A 151 -1.66 5.02 13.70
N VAL A 152 -1.22 6.04 12.95
CA VAL A 152 -1.15 7.43 13.39
C VAL A 152 -2.00 8.26 12.45
N VAL A 153 -2.95 9.02 13.00
CA VAL A 153 -3.82 9.91 12.24
C VAL A 153 -3.49 11.36 12.60
N ASP A 154 -3.05 12.12 11.61
CA ASP A 154 -2.79 13.55 11.67
C ASP A 154 -4.06 14.32 11.29
N PHE A 155 -4.80 14.75 12.31
CA PHE A 155 -6.01 15.55 12.11
C PHE A 155 -5.64 17.02 11.96
N ILE A 156 -6.50 17.78 11.26
CA ILE A 156 -6.32 19.23 11.14
C ILE A 156 -6.31 19.86 12.54
N ASP A 157 -5.36 20.77 12.78
CA ASP A 157 -5.18 21.44 14.07
C ASP A 157 -6.48 22.05 14.63
N MET A 158 -6.80 21.65 15.87
CA MET A 158 -7.96 22.15 16.61
C MET A 158 -7.52 22.89 17.87
N LYS A 159 -7.89 24.16 17.99
CA LYS A 159 -7.57 25.00 19.17
C LYS A 159 -8.34 24.59 20.43
N ASN A 160 -9.55 24.04 20.27
CA ASN A 160 -10.44 23.74 21.37
C ASN A 160 -10.36 22.25 21.74
N ARG A 161 -10.10 21.96 23.02
CA ARG A 161 -10.05 20.59 23.54
C ARG A 161 -11.38 19.84 23.43
N ARG A 162 -12.52 20.56 23.43
CA ARG A 162 -13.85 19.94 23.22
C ARG A 162 -13.96 19.34 21.82
N ASP A 163 -13.42 20.03 20.82
CA ASP A 163 -13.44 19.60 19.42
C ASP A 163 -12.57 18.34 19.23
N GLN A 164 -11.37 18.34 19.81
CA GLN A 164 -10.48 17.16 19.86
C GLN A 164 -11.18 15.96 20.52
N GLN A 165 -11.87 16.19 21.64
CA GLN A 165 -12.59 15.13 22.34
C GLN A 165 -13.78 14.59 21.54
N GLN A 166 -14.44 15.44 20.75
CA GLN A 166 -15.51 15.04 19.85
C GLN A 166 -14.99 14.16 18.71
N VAL A 167 -13.87 14.51 18.08
CA VAL A 167 -13.22 13.69 17.05
C VAL A 167 -12.81 12.32 17.62
N TYR A 168 -12.17 12.30 18.80
CA TYR A 168 -11.83 11.07 19.50
C TYR A 168 -13.05 10.18 19.78
N LYS A 169 -14.15 10.77 20.25
CA LYS A 169 -15.40 10.03 20.49
C LYS A 169 -15.98 9.46 19.20
N THR A 170 -16.00 10.24 18.12
CA THR A 170 -16.45 9.81 16.80
C THR A 170 -15.64 8.61 16.29
N MET A 171 -14.31 8.67 16.38
CA MET A 171 -13.42 7.56 16.02
C MET A 171 -13.77 6.30 16.85
N LYS A 172 -13.80 6.43 18.18
CA LYS A 172 -14.07 5.32 19.09
C LYS A 172 -15.44 4.68 18.83
N ASP A 173 -16.47 5.48 18.58
CA ASP A 173 -17.82 4.98 18.29
C ASP A 173 -17.88 4.24 16.95
N ARG A 174 -17.09 4.65 15.95
CA ARG A 174 -17.03 3.96 14.65
C ARG A 174 -16.20 2.68 14.68
N LEU A 175 -15.15 2.63 15.51
CA LEU A 175 -14.32 1.43 15.70
C LEU A 175 -15.06 0.30 16.44
N LYS A 176 -16.13 0.59 17.19
CA LYS A 176 -16.98 -0.47 17.83
C LYS A 176 -17.56 -1.48 16.85
N ARG A 177 -17.70 -1.11 15.57
CA ARG A 177 -18.19 -2.00 14.50
C ARG A 177 -17.08 -2.88 13.91
N ASP A 178 -15.83 -2.66 14.30
CA ASP A 178 -14.70 -3.47 13.85
C ASP A 178 -14.62 -4.77 14.64
N ARG A 179 -14.35 -5.87 13.93
CA ARG A 179 -14.14 -7.18 14.54
C ARG A 179 -12.73 -7.34 15.08
N ALA A 180 -11.75 -6.64 14.49
CA ALA A 180 -10.38 -6.64 14.98
C ALA A 180 -10.31 -5.85 16.30
N LYS A 181 -9.51 -6.31 17.25
CA LYS A 181 -9.29 -5.57 18.50
C LYS A 181 -8.58 -4.25 18.18
N THR A 182 -9.15 -3.15 18.65
CA THR A 182 -8.61 -1.80 18.48
C THR A 182 -8.36 -1.13 19.81
N GLN A 183 -7.26 -0.41 19.93
CA GLN A 183 -6.99 0.50 21.04
C GLN A 183 -6.69 1.87 20.46
N VAL A 184 -7.47 2.89 20.84
CA VAL A 184 -7.32 4.27 20.36
C VAL A 184 -7.01 5.18 21.54
N LEU A 185 -6.01 6.03 21.39
CA LEU A 185 -5.64 7.05 22.37
C LEU A 185 -6.29 8.40 22.00
N PRO A 186 -6.51 9.31 22.97
CA PRO A 186 -6.87 10.69 22.67
C PRO A 186 -5.80 11.37 21.81
N ILE A 187 -6.19 12.44 21.11
CA ILE A 187 -5.25 13.27 20.35
C ILE A 187 -4.16 13.78 21.31
N SER A 188 -2.90 13.56 20.93
CA SER A 188 -1.72 13.90 21.70
C SER A 188 -1.46 15.41 21.69
N GLN A 189 -0.47 15.85 22.48
CA GLN A 189 -0.05 17.26 22.47
C GLN A 189 0.57 17.68 21.14
N LEU A 190 1.02 16.73 20.33
CA LEU A 190 1.56 16.96 18.99
C LEU A 190 0.47 17.03 17.90
N GLY A 191 -0.82 16.91 18.26
CA GLY A 191 -1.93 16.91 17.30
C GLY A 191 -2.25 15.55 16.69
N LEU A 192 -1.50 14.50 17.04
CA LEU A 192 -1.63 13.17 16.45
C LEU A 192 -2.56 12.27 17.27
N MET A 193 -3.41 11.49 16.59
CA MET A 193 -4.15 10.38 17.20
C MET A 193 -3.44 9.06 16.93
N GLU A 194 -3.02 8.39 18.00
CA GLU A 194 -2.35 7.10 17.94
C GLU A 194 -3.33 5.97 18.24
N MET A 195 -3.26 4.90 17.46
CA MET A 195 -4.05 3.70 17.70
C MET A 195 -3.33 2.42 17.26
N THR A 196 -3.75 1.30 17.83
CA THR A 196 -3.38 -0.03 17.36
C THR A 196 -4.62 -0.79 16.90
N ARG A 197 -4.46 -1.57 15.85
CA ARG A 197 -5.48 -2.51 15.35
C ARG A 197 -4.85 -3.88 15.14
N GLN A 198 -5.45 -4.91 15.69
CA GLN A 198 -4.99 -6.29 15.52
C GLN A 198 -4.90 -6.68 14.05
N ARG A 199 -3.78 -7.27 13.62
CA ARG A 199 -3.63 -7.87 12.29
C ARG A 199 -4.30 -9.24 12.27
N LEU A 200 -5.33 -9.40 11.44
CA LEU A 200 -6.03 -10.68 11.22
C LEU A 200 -5.48 -11.42 9.99
N SER A 201 -5.03 -10.67 8.99
CA SER A 201 -4.39 -11.12 7.76
C SER A 201 -3.55 -9.97 7.18
N GLU A 202 -2.83 -10.21 6.10
CA GLU A 202 -2.11 -9.17 5.36
C GLU A 202 -3.06 -8.04 4.89
N SER A 203 -2.54 -6.82 4.76
CA SER A 203 -3.33 -5.69 4.25
C SER A 203 -3.62 -5.90 2.77
N LEU A 204 -4.71 -5.32 2.29
CA LEU A 204 -5.13 -5.44 0.89
C LEU A 204 -4.03 -4.94 -0.07
N SER A 205 -3.28 -3.93 0.35
CA SER A 205 -2.16 -3.38 -0.44
C SER A 205 -1.07 -4.43 -0.68
N VAL A 206 -0.72 -5.22 0.33
CA VAL A 206 0.30 -6.28 0.22
C VAL A 206 -0.21 -7.47 -0.60
N THR A 207 -1.49 -7.83 -0.45
CA THR A 207 -2.07 -8.97 -1.19
C THR A 207 -2.22 -8.70 -2.68
N VAL A 208 -2.48 -7.43 -3.07
CA VAL A 208 -2.85 -7.09 -4.45
C VAL A 208 -1.72 -6.41 -5.23
N ASN A 209 -0.70 -5.85 -4.55
CA ASN A 209 0.41 -5.16 -5.19
C ASN A 209 1.74 -5.88 -5.00
N GLU A 210 2.62 -5.73 -5.98
CA GLU A 210 4.03 -6.11 -5.86
C GLU A 210 4.91 -4.87 -5.67
N PRO A 211 6.08 -4.99 -4.99
CA PRO A 211 7.02 -3.89 -4.87
C PRO A 211 7.46 -3.37 -6.24
N CYS A 212 7.49 -2.05 -6.42
CA CYS A 212 7.94 -1.44 -7.67
C CYS A 212 9.38 -1.87 -8.00
N HIS A 213 9.57 -2.59 -9.11
CA HIS A 213 10.89 -3.09 -9.51
C HIS A 213 11.90 -1.98 -9.85
N TYR A 214 11.43 -0.77 -10.15
CA TYR A 214 12.30 0.35 -10.47
C TYR A 214 12.87 0.98 -9.19
N CYS A 215 12.02 1.56 -8.33
CA CYS A 215 12.48 2.25 -7.13
C CYS A 215 12.59 1.36 -5.88
N GLN A 216 12.14 0.11 -5.95
CA GLN A 216 12.07 -0.85 -4.84
C GLN A 216 11.30 -0.31 -3.64
N GLY A 217 10.17 0.35 -3.91
CA GLY A 217 9.30 0.93 -2.87
C GLY A 217 9.75 2.29 -2.34
N ARG A 218 10.89 2.85 -2.78
CA ARG A 218 11.34 4.18 -2.34
C ARG A 218 10.41 5.33 -2.77
N GLY A 219 9.60 5.14 -3.81
CA GLY A 219 8.74 6.18 -4.39
C GLY A 219 9.48 7.33 -5.08
N VAL A 220 10.81 7.36 -5.02
CA VAL A 220 11.68 8.36 -5.62
C VAL A 220 12.93 7.69 -6.21
N VAL A 221 13.51 8.34 -7.21
CA VAL A 221 14.83 8.00 -7.78
C VAL A 221 15.69 9.24 -7.86
N LYS A 222 17.02 9.08 -7.82
CA LYS A 222 17.98 10.18 -7.95
C LYS A 222 17.73 10.96 -9.23
N SER A 223 17.79 12.27 -9.11
CA SER A 223 17.70 13.17 -10.27
C SER A 223 18.92 13.01 -11.17
N ALA A 224 18.79 13.38 -12.46
CA ALA A 224 19.93 13.36 -13.38
C ALA A 224 21.10 14.21 -12.89
N THR A 225 20.83 15.31 -12.19
CA THR A 225 21.86 16.14 -11.55
C THR A 225 22.60 15.35 -10.46
N SER A 226 21.89 14.64 -9.58
CA SER A 226 22.51 13.80 -8.55
C SER A 226 23.33 12.67 -9.16
N MET A 227 22.82 12.07 -10.25
CA MET A 227 23.54 11.02 -10.98
C MET A 227 24.80 11.54 -11.66
N SER A 228 24.77 12.75 -12.22
CA SER A 228 25.94 13.42 -12.78
C SER A 228 27.04 13.59 -11.72
N VAL A 229 26.71 14.15 -10.55
CA VAL A 229 27.70 14.32 -9.47
C VAL A 229 28.27 12.98 -8.99
N GLU A 230 27.44 11.96 -8.84
CA GLU A 230 27.90 10.62 -8.46
C GLU A 230 28.83 10.01 -9.50
N LEU A 231 28.49 10.16 -10.78
CA LEU A 231 29.29 9.70 -11.89
C LEU A 231 30.69 10.34 -11.88
N GLN A 232 30.77 11.66 -11.71
CA GLN A 232 32.05 12.38 -11.63
C GLN A 232 32.94 11.85 -10.49
N ARG A 233 32.34 11.58 -9.33
CA ARG A 233 33.04 11.00 -8.17
C ARG A 233 33.56 9.60 -8.46
N ARG A 234 32.72 8.73 -9.06
CA ARG A 234 33.11 7.35 -9.41
C ARG A 234 34.22 7.31 -10.47
N ILE A 235 34.11 8.14 -11.51
CA ILE A 235 35.16 8.26 -12.54
C ILE A 235 36.49 8.68 -11.90
N SER A 236 36.46 9.71 -11.04
CA SER A 236 37.67 10.18 -10.35
C SER A 236 38.26 9.11 -9.43
N ALA A 237 37.43 8.32 -8.75
CA ALA A 237 37.88 7.21 -7.92
C ALA A 237 38.52 6.07 -8.76
N ILE A 238 37.88 5.68 -9.87
CA ILE A 238 38.41 4.67 -10.80
C ILE A 238 39.79 5.08 -11.32
N PHE A 239 39.95 6.31 -11.82
CA PHE A 239 41.25 6.77 -12.30
C PHE A 239 42.28 6.90 -11.18
N ALA A 240 41.86 7.23 -9.95
CA ALA A 240 42.77 7.24 -8.82
C ALA A 240 43.30 5.83 -8.48
N SER A 241 42.47 4.79 -8.58
CA SER A 241 42.86 3.39 -8.32
C SER A 241 43.66 2.75 -9.45
N HIS A 242 43.46 3.19 -10.70
CA HIS A 242 44.03 2.56 -11.91
C HIS A 242 44.97 3.48 -12.71
N ARG A 243 45.60 4.47 -12.04
CA ARG A 243 46.38 5.56 -12.66
C ARG A 243 47.33 5.14 -13.78
N ASP A 244 48.03 4.01 -13.60
CA ASP A 244 49.09 3.59 -14.53
C ASP A 244 48.60 2.70 -15.67
N ARG A 245 47.36 2.20 -15.61
CA ARG A 245 46.85 1.17 -16.53
C ARG A 245 45.68 1.63 -17.38
N LEU A 246 44.86 2.53 -16.85
CA LEU A 246 43.58 2.90 -17.46
C LEU A 246 43.61 4.36 -17.95
N HIS A 247 43.68 4.52 -19.28
CA HIS A 247 43.71 5.82 -19.96
C HIS A 247 42.44 6.08 -20.79
N GLU A 248 41.55 5.09 -20.87
CA GLU A 248 40.27 5.19 -21.57
C GLU A 248 39.20 4.46 -20.77
N LEU A 249 37.98 5.00 -20.76
CA LEU A 249 36.85 4.41 -20.04
C LEU A 249 35.57 4.58 -20.83
N ILE A 250 34.80 3.49 -21.00
CA ILE A 250 33.44 3.55 -21.53
C ILE A 250 32.49 3.63 -20.34
N VAL A 251 31.64 4.64 -20.32
CA VAL A 251 30.60 4.80 -19.32
C VAL A 251 29.24 4.52 -19.95
N ILE A 252 28.51 3.54 -19.43
CA ILE A 252 27.14 3.23 -19.85
C ILE A 252 26.18 3.75 -18.79
N VAL A 253 25.24 4.59 -19.20
CA VAL A 253 24.23 5.23 -18.33
C VAL A 253 22.85 5.19 -18.97
N HIS A 254 21.80 5.50 -18.21
CA HIS A 254 20.47 5.71 -18.78
C HIS A 254 20.42 6.99 -19.66
N PRO A 255 19.61 7.03 -20.75
CA PRO A 255 19.46 8.19 -21.63
C PRO A 255 19.26 9.53 -20.91
N ASP A 256 18.37 9.60 -19.91
CA ASP A 256 18.13 10.83 -19.12
C ASP A 256 19.40 11.40 -18.46
N VAL A 257 20.30 10.52 -18.02
CA VAL A 257 21.56 10.93 -17.40
C VAL A 257 22.50 11.42 -18.49
N LEU A 258 22.59 10.70 -19.62
CA LEU A 258 23.41 11.12 -20.75
C LEU A 258 23.00 12.48 -21.32
N GLU A 259 21.70 12.75 -21.43
CA GLU A 259 21.21 14.03 -21.94
C GLU A 259 21.59 15.19 -21.03
N ARG A 260 21.48 15.01 -19.71
CA ARG A 260 21.97 15.99 -18.72
C ARG A 260 23.47 16.25 -18.89
N LEU A 261 24.26 15.18 -19.01
CA LEU A 261 25.71 15.26 -19.16
C LEU A 261 26.13 16.01 -20.44
N ARG A 262 25.42 15.78 -21.55
CA ARG A 262 25.71 16.44 -22.83
C ARG A 262 25.27 17.91 -22.89
N THR A 263 24.22 18.27 -22.18
CA THR A 263 23.60 19.60 -22.30
C THR A 263 24.06 20.58 -21.23
N LYS A 264 24.03 20.16 -19.95
CA LYS A 264 24.25 21.07 -18.82
C LYS A 264 25.61 20.89 -18.15
N ASP A 265 26.20 19.71 -18.28
CA ASP A 265 27.43 19.35 -17.58
C ASP A 265 28.58 19.02 -18.56
N SER A 266 28.50 19.48 -19.82
CA SER A 266 29.49 19.19 -20.86
C SER A 266 30.89 19.67 -20.49
N ASP A 267 30.99 20.85 -19.90
CA ASP A 267 32.27 21.47 -19.52
C ASP A 267 32.93 20.68 -18.38
N LEU A 268 32.13 20.16 -17.44
CA LEU A 268 32.61 19.32 -16.34
C LEU A 268 33.18 18.00 -16.85
N LEU A 269 32.61 17.43 -17.92
CA LEU A 269 33.15 16.23 -18.54
C LEU A 269 34.52 16.47 -19.16
N VAL A 270 34.68 17.60 -19.88
CA VAL A 270 35.97 17.98 -20.48
C VAL A 270 37.02 18.22 -19.39
N GLU A 271 36.65 18.85 -18.28
CA GLU A 271 37.54 19.03 -17.13
C GLU A 271 37.95 17.69 -16.51
N LEU A 272 37.04 16.72 -16.41
CA LEU A 272 37.36 15.39 -15.89
C LEU A 272 38.32 14.60 -16.77
N GLU A 273 38.14 14.64 -18.09
CA GLU A 273 39.07 14.02 -19.04
C GLU A 273 40.47 14.64 -18.91
N ARG A 274 40.55 15.98 -18.85
CA ARG A 274 41.81 16.70 -18.69
C ARG A 274 42.50 16.39 -17.37
N ARG A 275 41.76 16.40 -16.26
CA ARG A 275 42.30 16.18 -14.91
C ARG A 275 42.89 14.78 -14.73
N ASN A 276 42.27 13.78 -15.38
CA ASN A 276 42.70 12.39 -15.27
C ASN A 276 43.60 11.94 -16.44
N ASN A 277 43.91 12.83 -17.39
CA ASN A 277 44.66 12.52 -18.62
C ASN A 277 44.13 11.26 -19.33
N ALA A 278 42.80 11.18 -19.44
CA ALA A 278 42.12 9.99 -19.93
C ALA A 278 40.89 10.34 -20.78
N ARG A 279 40.53 9.44 -21.71
CA ARG A 279 39.40 9.61 -22.62
C ARG A 279 38.15 8.94 -22.07
N LEU A 280 37.03 9.65 -22.05
CA LEU A 280 35.74 9.14 -21.62
C LEU A 280 34.82 8.96 -22.82
N THR A 281 34.27 7.76 -22.99
CA THR A 281 33.26 7.47 -24.01
C THR A 281 31.93 7.16 -23.34
N PHE A 282 30.93 8.01 -23.54
CA PHE A 282 29.60 7.79 -22.98
C PHE A 282 28.69 7.03 -23.96
N ARG A 283 28.02 6.01 -23.47
CA ARG A 283 26.95 5.27 -24.16
C ARG A 283 25.68 5.30 -23.32
N SER A 284 24.53 5.28 -23.98
CA SER A 284 23.25 5.16 -23.30
C SER A 284 22.63 3.79 -23.52
N ASP A 285 22.04 3.22 -22.49
CA ASP A 285 21.20 2.02 -22.57
C ASP A 285 19.82 2.30 -21.93
N PRO A 286 18.71 2.28 -22.70
CA PRO A 286 17.38 2.52 -22.16
C PRO A 286 16.86 1.38 -21.26
N THR A 287 17.50 0.21 -21.28
CA THR A 287 17.15 -0.91 -20.39
C THR A 287 17.71 -0.73 -18.98
N PHE A 288 18.64 0.20 -18.78
CA PHE A 288 19.26 0.44 -17.48
C PHE A 288 18.32 1.19 -16.54
N HIS A 289 18.42 0.87 -15.25
CA HIS A 289 17.84 1.75 -14.24
C HIS A 289 18.53 3.11 -14.26
N ARG A 290 17.83 4.23 -14.02
CA ARG A 290 18.44 5.58 -14.05
C ARG A 290 19.63 5.74 -13.10
N GLU A 291 19.61 5.00 -11.99
CA GLU A 291 20.67 5.00 -10.98
C GLU A 291 21.80 4.00 -11.27
N GLN A 292 21.73 3.25 -12.37
CA GLN A 292 22.76 2.30 -12.78
C GLN A 292 23.84 3.00 -13.59
N LEU A 293 25.10 2.79 -13.18
CA LEU A 293 26.29 3.27 -13.87
C LEU A 293 27.21 2.08 -14.07
N VAL A 294 27.61 1.81 -15.31
CA VAL A 294 28.57 0.75 -15.64
C VAL A 294 29.78 1.38 -16.32
N PHE A 295 30.96 0.93 -15.92
CA PHE A 295 32.24 1.44 -16.42
C PHE A 295 33.00 0.27 -17.05
N LEU A 296 33.37 0.37 -18.32
CA LEU A 296 34.07 -0.69 -19.03
C LEU A 296 35.43 -0.20 -19.52
N ASP A 297 36.45 -1.05 -19.45
CA ASP A 297 37.71 -0.84 -20.15
C ASP A 297 37.50 -1.16 -21.64
N PRO A 298 37.75 -0.21 -22.57
CA PRO A 298 37.58 -0.45 -24.00
C PRO A 298 38.41 -1.62 -24.54
N LYS A 299 39.56 -1.94 -23.92
CA LYS A 299 40.48 -2.98 -24.43
C LYS A 299 40.03 -4.38 -24.04
N SER A 300 39.63 -4.56 -22.77
CA SER A 300 39.23 -5.87 -22.24
C SER A 300 37.72 -6.12 -22.32
N GLY A 301 36.91 -5.07 -22.44
CA GLY A 301 35.45 -5.14 -22.35
C GLY A 301 34.95 -5.50 -20.95
N GLN A 302 35.84 -5.62 -19.96
CA GLN A 302 35.49 -5.97 -18.59
C GLN A 302 35.05 -4.74 -17.80
N GLU A 303 34.19 -4.97 -16.81
CA GLU A 303 33.75 -3.93 -15.88
C GLU A 303 34.89 -3.49 -14.96
N VAL A 304 35.06 -2.18 -14.84
CA VAL A 304 36.10 -1.54 -14.03
C VAL A 304 35.44 -0.93 -12.82
N THR A 305 35.79 -1.44 -11.64
CA THR A 305 35.40 -0.84 -10.36
C THR A 305 36.57 -0.06 -9.76
N ALA A 306 36.26 0.93 -8.92
CA ALA A 306 37.25 1.66 -8.14
C ALA A 306 37.98 0.74 -7.15
#